data_AF-A0A0F9J2U0-F1
#
_entry.id   AF-A0A0F9J2U0-F1
#
_cell.length_a   1.000
_cell.length_b   1.000
_cell.length_c   1.000
_cell.angle_alpha   90.00
_cell.angle_beta   90.00
_cell.angle_gamma   90.00
#
_symmetry.space_group_name_H-M   'P 1'
#
loop_
_entity.id
_entity.type
_entity.pdbx_description
1 polymer ?
#
loop_
_entity_poly.entity_id
_entity_poly.type
_entity_poly.pdbx_seq_one_letter_code
_entity_poly.pdbx_strand_id
1 'polypeptide(L)'
;MPAFALALNDFPTVDYAGLFLLYGLVCNPAWAWVDGPIYASTTPGGLTQTAPSETGWVQSVGVSYGADGADYMLFSPMWIKELGERAQLPLTIDVDDTEALLVRKDGDAGDVFVVDTINNKVVIGTGAPGIRIVKLTGTAPAEGGSSTTAHGLDKTKIISATVLVANNSGNPIPPNFKSVNDHEFDFFIDTTNVHVYCKAANSASIDGNAVTILIIYEE
;
A
#
# COMPACT_ATOMS: atom_id res chain seq x y z
N MET A 1 -25.44 -9.02 -34.63
CA MET A 1 -24.34 -9.99 -34.44
C MET A 1 -23.06 -9.17 -34.26
N PRO A 2 -22.19 -9.52 -33.30
CA PRO A 2 -20.95 -8.77 -33.13
C PRO A 2 -20.07 -8.93 -34.37
N ALA A 3 -19.61 -7.81 -34.94
CA ALA A 3 -18.52 -7.85 -35.91
C ALA A 3 -17.27 -8.34 -35.17
N PHE A 4 -16.55 -9.32 -35.70
CA PHE A 4 -15.33 -9.87 -35.09
C PHE A 4 -14.11 -9.75 -36.01
N ALA A 5 -14.34 -9.42 -37.28
CA ALA A 5 -13.32 -9.30 -38.32
C ALA A 5 -13.81 -8.38 -39.44
N LEU A 6 -12.91 -7.65 -40.08
CA LEU A 6 -13.16 -6.84 -41.28
C LEU A 6 -12.38 -7.44 -42.45
N ALA A 7 -13.07 -7.75 -43.56
CA ALA A 7 -12.40 -8.18 -44.79
C ALA A 7 -11.58 -7.03 -45.37
N LEU A 8 -10.35 -7.30 -45.80
CA LEU A 8 -9.47 -6.28 -46.37
C LEU A 8 -9.69 -6.03 -47.87
N ASN A 9 -10.41 -6.92 -48.56
CA ASN A 9 -10.72 -6.86 -49.99
C ASN A 9 -12.15 -7.34 -50.28
N ASP A 10 -12.69 -6.98 -51.45
CA ASP A 10 -14.00 -7.42 -51.92
C ASP A 10 -14.04 -8.95 -52.15
N PHE A 11 -14.91 -9.64 -51.40
CA PHE A 11 -15.35 -10.99 -51.72
C PHE A 11 -16.57 -10.92 -52.65
N PRO A 12 -16.63 -11.54 -53.84
CA PRO A 12 -15.66 -12.39 -54.53
C PRO A 12 -15.48 -12.00 -56.01
N THR A 13 -14.34 -11.45 -56.42
CA THR A 13 -13.95 -11.52 -57.86
C THR A 13 -12.46 -11.75 -58.13
N VAL A 14 -11.53 -11.44 -57.20
CA VAL A 14 -10.09 -11.52 -57.55
C VAL A 14 -9.13 -11.94 -56.41
N ASP A 15 -9.57 -12.09 -55.16
CA ASP A 15 -8.64 -12.45 -54.08
C ASP A 15 -9.14 -13.62 -53.21
N TYR A 16 -8.48 -14.77 -53.33
CA TYR A 16 -8.77 -15.99 -52.56
C TYR A 16 -7.99 -16.04 -51.23
N ALA A 17 -7.16 -15.03 -50.91
CA ALA A 17 -6.31 -15.07 -49.73
C ALA A 17 -7.10 -14.99 -48.40
N GLY A 18 -8.33 -14.47 -48.44
CA GLY A 18 -9.22 -14.46 -47.27
C GLY A 18 -8.65 -13.73 -46.06
N LEU A 19 -7.99 -12.58 -46.28
CA LEU A 19 -7.36 -11.82 -45.21
C LEU A 19 -8.39 -10.96 -44.46
N PHE A 20 -8.34 -11.07 -43.14
CA PHE A 20 -9.22 -10.36 -42.22
C PHE A 20 -8.41 -9.54 -41.23
N LEU A 21 -8.86 -8.32 -40.96
CA LEU A 21 -8.40 -7.51 -39.85
C LEU A 21 -9.21 -7.86 -38.60
N LEU A 22 -8.52 -8.35 -37.56
CA LEU A 22 -9.12 -8.64 -36.25
C LEU A 22 -9.07 -7.42 -35.32
N TYR A 23 -8.01 -6.62 -35.42
CA TYR A 23 -7.80 -5.36 -34.72
C TYR A 23 -6.78 -4.52 -35.49
N GLY A 24 -7.00 -3.21 -35.60
CA GLY A 24 -6.00 -2.32 -36.17
C GLY A 24 -6.59 -1.11 -36.90
N LEU A 25 -5.73 -0.41 -37.63
CA LEU A 25 -6.10 0.79 -38.37
C LEU A 25 -6.37 0.46 -39.84
N VAL A 26 -7.44 1.03 -40.38
CA VAL A 26 -7.72 1.07 -41.81
C VAL A 26 -7.77 2.52 -42.24
N CYS A 27 -7.18 2.83 -43.39
CA CYS A 27 -7.19 4.18 -43.95
C CYS A 27 -7.73 4.11 -45.38
N ASN A 28 -8.66 5.00 -45.71
CA ASN A 28 -9.01 5.28 -47.10
C ASN A 28 -9.29 6.77 -47.23
N PRO A 29 -8.42 7.53 -47.93
CA PRO A 29 -8.58 8.97 -48.09
C PRO A 29 -9.85 9.41 -48.83
N ALA A 30 -10.56 8.48 -49.48
CA ALA A 30 -11.84 8.77 -50.15
C ALA A 30 -13.05 8.64 -49.22
N TRP A 31 -12.87 8.08 -48.02
CA TRP A 31 -13.88 8.25 -46.97
C TRP A 31 -13.92 9.74 -46.61
N ALA A 32 -15.12 10.24 -46.34
CA ALA A 32 -15.38 11.63 -45.95
C ALA A 32 -16.10 11.64 -44.60
N TRP A 33 -15.61 10.81 -43.69
CA TRP A 33 -16.06 10.64 -42.33
C TRP A 33 -15.61 11.83 -41.47
N VAL A 34 -16.47 12.21 -40.53
CA VAL A 34 -16.10 13.11 -39.43
C VAL A 34 -15.56 12.30 -38.27
N ASP A 35 -14.89 12.92 -37.28
CA ASP A 35 -14.50 12.20 -36.07
C ASP A 35 -15.75 11.64 -35.35
N GLY A 36 -15.78 10.33 -35.11
CA GLY A 36 -16.93 9.71 -34.45
C GLY A 36 -17.09 8.20 -34.65
N PRO A 37 -18.17 7.62 -34.10
CA PRO A 37 -18.42 6.20 -34.22
C PRO A 37 -18.82 5.79 -35.64
N ILE A 38 -18.36 4.62 -36.05
CA ILE A 38 -18.74 3.97 -37.32
C ILE A 38 -19.57 2.72 -37.00
N TYR A 39 -20.65 2.53 -37.75
CA TYR A 39 -21.60 1.43 -37.62
C TYR A 39 -21.70 0.63 -38.93
N ALA A 40 -22.26 -0.58 -38.86
CA ALA A 40 -22.64 -1.33 -40.05
C ALA A 40 -23.82 -0.64 -40.75
N SER A 41 -23.76 -0.53 -42.08
CA SER A 41 -24.87 -0.02 -42.89
C SER A 41 -25.92 -1.09 -43.14
N THR A 42 -27.16 -0.66 -43.40
CA THR A 42 -28.21 -1.54 -43.93
C THR A 42 -27.98 -1.89 -45.40
N THR A 43 -27.13 -1.14 -46.11
CA THR A 43 -26.62 -1.53 -47.43
C THR A 43 -25.60 -2.67 -47.26
N PRO A 44 -25.76 -3.83 -47.93
CA PRO A 44 -24.82 -4.93 -47.83
C PRO A 44 -23.37 -4.50 -48.10
N GLY A 45 -22.47 -4.85 -47.18
CA GLY A 45 -21.05 -4.50 -47.24
C GLY A 45 -20.70 -3.05 -46.86
N GLY A 46 -21.69 -2.20 -46.58
CA GLY A 46 -21.46 -0.79 -46.26
C GLY A 46 -21.15 -0.52 -44.79
N LEU A 47 -20.43 0.58 -44.54
CA LEU A 47 -20.26 1.20 -43.23
C LEU A 47 -20.93 2.59 -43.24
N THR A 48 -21.35 3.08 -42.08
CA THR A 48 -22.03 4.38 -41.94
C THR A 48 -21.71 5.05 -40.61
N GLN A 49 -21.74 6.38 -40.55
CA GLN A 49 -21.70 7.13 -39.28
C GLN A 49 -23.10 7.44 -38.75
N THR A 50 -24.15 7.08 -39.48
CA THR A 50 -25.53 7.18 -39.00
C THR A 50 -25.82 6.00 -38.09
N ALA A 51 -26.03 6.27 -36.80
CA ALA A 51 -26.41 5.24 -35.84
C ALA A 51 -27.72 4.55 -36.28
N PRO A 52 -27.81 3.20 -36.21
CA PRO A 52 -29.05 2.48 -36.42
C PRO A 52 -30.17 3.02 -35.51
N SER A 53 -31.36 3.25 -36.07
CA SER A 53 -32.53 3.80 -35.36
C SER A 53 -33.46 2.76 -34.75
N GLU A 54 -33.13 1.47 -34.90
CA GLU A 54 -33.94 0.37 -34.39
C GLU A 54 -33.77 0.21 -32.87
N THR A 55 -34.83 -0.27 -32.19
CA THR A 55 -34.76 -0.64 -30.78
C THR A 55 -33.92 -1.91 -30.61
N GLY A 56 -32.69 -1.74 -30.13
CA GLY A 56 -31.76 -2.84 -29.87
C GLY A 56 -30.39 -2.37 -29.42
N TRP A 57 -29.47 -3.31 -29.25
CA TRP A 57 -28.08 -3.01 -28.92
C TRP A 57 -27.36 -2.51 -30.16
N VAL A 58 -27.00 -1.23 -30.18
CA VAL A 58 -26.16 -0.64 -31.23
C VAL A 58 -24.70 -0.85 -30.86
N GLN A 59 -23.97 -1.58 -31.72
CA GLN A 59 -22.52 -1.77 -31.58
C GLN A 59 -21.82 -0.97 -32.69
N SER A 60 -20.91 -0.08 -32.31
CA SER A 60 -19.98 0.51 -33.27
C SER A 60 -18.95 -0.54 -33.71
N VAL A 61 -18.60 -0.50 -34.99
CA VAL A 61 -17.60 -1.36 -35.63
C VAL A 61 -16.20 -0.74 -35.50
N GLY A 62 -16.12 0.57 -35.29
CA GLY A 62 -14.88 1.31 -35.02
C GLY A 62 -15.14 2.78 -34.74
N VAL A 63 -14.06 3.54 -34.69
CA VAL A 63 -14.09 5.01 -34.52
C VAL A 63 -13.23 5.62 -35.62
N SER A 64 -13.78 6.61 -36.33
CA SER A 64 -12.99 7.46 -37.22
C SER A 64 -12.25 8.52 -36.43
N TYR A 65 -11.00 8.74 -36.82
CA TYR A 65 -10.23 9.90 -36.39
C TYR A 65 -9.37 10.39 -37.56
N GLY A 66 -9.51 11.66 -37.93
CA GLY A 66 -8.81 12.19 -39.10
C GLY A 66 -8.81 13.71 -39.13
N ALA A 67 -7.63 14.28 -38.94
CA ALA A 67 -7.35 15.66 -39.32
C ALA A 67 -6.69 15.65 -40.71
N ASP A 68 -7.11 16.58 -41.58
CA ASP A 68 -6.42 16.93 -42.82
C ASP A 68 -6.33 15.84 -43.92
N GLY A 69 -7.47 15.33 -44.38
CA GLY A 69 -7.58 14.71 -45.72
C GLY A 69 -7.17 13.25 -45.84
N ALA A 70 -6.97 12.55 -44.71
CA ALA A 70 -6.90 11.10 -44.67
C ALA A 70 -7.78 10.57 -43.51
N ASP A 71 -8.80 9.80 -43.88
CA ASP A 71 -9.72 9.23 -42.91
C ASP A 71 -9.22 7.87 -42.44
N TYR A 72 -8.87 7.81 -41.16
CA TYR A 72 -8.51 6.58 -40.47
C TYR A 72 -9.70 6.06 -39.67
N MET A 73 -9.90 4.75 -39.69
CA MET A 73 -10.77 4.03 -38.78
C MET A 73 -9.93 3.08 -37.93
N LEU A 74 -10.07 3.19 -36.62
CA LEU A 74 -9.63 2.16 -35.69
C LEU A 74 -10.70 1.06 -35.64
N PHE A 75 -10.44 -0.07 -36.29
CA PHE A 75 -11.23 -1.28 -36.14
C PHE A 75 -10.90 -1.92 -34.79
N SER A 76 -11.79 -1.71 -33.83
CA SER A 76 -11.74 -2.30 -32.50
C SER A 76 -13.14 -2.83 -32.16
N PRO A 77 -13.49 -4.03 -32.65
CA PRO A 77 -14.82 -4.60 -32.42
C PRO A 77 -15.08 -4.90 -30.93
N MET A 78 -14.02 -4.99 -30.13
CA MET A 78 -14.09 -5.09 -28.67
C MET A 78 -14.23 -3.70 -28.04
N TRP A 79 -15.11 -3.62 -27.05
CA TRP A 79 -15.47 -2.38 -26.35
C TRP A 79 -14.24 -1.58 -25.91
N ILE A 80 -14.05 -0.42 -26.53
CA ILE A 80 -13.24 0.67 -25.98
C ILE A 80 -14.00 1.22 -24.76
N LYS A 81 -13.83 0.56 -23.61
CA LYS A 81 -14.36 1.04 -22.33
C LYS A 81 -13.34 1.78 -21.47
N GLU A 82 -12.07 1.87 -21.86
CA GLU A 82 -11.03 2.29 -20.90
C GLU A 82 -9.89 3.14 -21.47
N LEU A 83 -10.20 4.23 -22.20
CA LEU A 83 -9.18 5.28 -22.42
C LEU A 83 -9.80 6.67 -22.26
N GLY A 84 -9.80 7.17 -21.02
CA GLY A 84 -10.20 8.54 -20.62
C GLY A 84 -11.69 8.66 -20.26
N GLU A 85 -12.14 9.02 -19.06
CA GLU A 85 -11.58 9.94 -18.08
C GLU A 85 -12.18 9.65 -16.68
N ARG A 86 -11.30 9.63 -15.68
CA ARG A 86 -11.53 9.99 -14.27
C ARG A 86 -12.33 9.02 -13.38
N ALA A 87 -11.73 7.86 -13.13
CA ALA A 87 -11.52 7.46 -11.75
C ALA A 87 -10.05 7.77 -11.43
N GLN A 88 -9.79 8.69 -10.51
CA GLN A 88 -8.48 8.72 -9.85
C GLN A 88 -8.41 7.45 -9.00
N LEU A 89 -8.10 6.34 -9.65
CA LEU A 89 -7.69 5.12 -8.98
C LEU A 89 -6.37 5.49 -8.27
N PRO A 90 -6.16 5.04 -7.02
CA PRO A 90 -4.87 5.23 -6.38
C PRO A 90 -3.80 4.75 -7.35
N LEU A 91 -2.76 5.57 -7.54
CA LEU A 91 -1.55 5.12 -8.23
C LEU A 91 -1.09 3.86 -7.49
N THR A 92 -1.39 2.71 -8.08
CA THR A 92 -1.07 1.41 -7.53
C THR A 92 0.31 1.11 -8.07
N ILE A 93 1.32 1.46 -7.26
CA ILE A 93 2.69 1.03 -7.50
C ILE A 93 2.75 -0.38 -6.92
N ASP A 94 2.76 -1.39 -7.80
CA ASP A 94 2.74 -2.83 -7.51
C ASP A 94 1.35 -3.44 -7.25
N VAL A 95 0.98 -4.49 -8.00
CA VAL A 95 -0.34 -5.15 -7.90
C VAL A 95 -0.32 -6.64 -8.21
N ASP A 96 0.84 -7.31 -8.25
CA ASP A 96 0.83 -8.72 -8.65
C ASP A 96 1.71 -9.73 -7.90
N ASP A 97 2.46 -9.38 -6.83
CA ASP A 97 2.96 -10.39 -5.87
C ASP A 97 3.15 -9.79 -4.45
N THR A 98 3.58 -10.60 -3.47
CA THR A 98 3.42 -10.43 -2.00
C THR A 98 4.04 -9.16 -1.36
N GLU A 99 4.59 -8.21 -2.12
CA GLU A 99 5.33 -7.04 -1.61
C GLU A 99 4.81 -5.75 -2.28
N ALA A 100 4.52 -4.70 -1.50
CA ALA A 100 3.75 -3.54 -1.99
C ALA A 100 4.57 -2.26 -2.29
N LEU A 101 5.89 -2.28 -2.08
CA LEU A 101 6.78 -1.16 -2.42
C LEU A 101 8.24 -1.60 -2.28
N LEU A 102 8.91 -1.85 -3.40
CA LEU A 102 10.29 -2.32 -3.42
C LEU A 102 11.25 -1.16 -3.78
N VAL A 103 11.86 -0.51 -2.77
CA VAL A 103 13.01 0.39 -2.95
C VAL A 103 14.29 -0.43 -2.88
N ARG A 104 14.67 -1.04 -4.00
CA ARG A 104 15.83 -1.94 -4.10
C ARG A 104 17.05 -1.23 -4.68
N LYS A 105 18.22 -1.73 -4.34
CA LYS A 105 19.44 -1.55 -5.15
C LYS A 105 19.44 -2.65 -6.20
N ASP A 106 19.81 -2.31 -7.44
CA ASP A 106 19.77 -3.21 -8.59
C ASP A 106 20.50 -4.55 -8.31
N GLY A 107 19.75 -5.66 -8.20
CA GLY A 107 20.27 -7.03 -8.17
C GLY A 107 20.10 -7.80 -6.85
N ASP A 108 18.97 -8.50 -6.74
CA ASP A 108 18.66 -9.79 -6.07
C ASP A 108 19.21 -10.14 -4.66
N ALA A 109 19.89 -9.24 -3.97
CA ALA A 109 20.20 -9.35 -2.54
C ALA A 109 20.51 -7.98 -1.93
N GLY A 110 20.00 -7.72 -0.72
CA GLY A 110 20.36 -6.52 0.06
C GLY A 110 19.37 -5.35 -0.02
N ASP A 111 18.07 -5.66 -0.04
CA ASP A 111 17.03 -4.65 0.01
C ASP A 111 17.18 -3.77 1.26
N VAL A 112 17.20 -2.46 1.03
CA VAL A 112 17.51 -1.47 2.08
C VAL A 112 16.26 -1.11 2.87
N PHE A 113 15.07 -1.33 2.32
CA PHE A 113 13.80 -0.99 2.96
C PHE A 113 12.73 -2.00 2.58
N VAL A 114 12.17 -2.69 3.58
CA VAL A 114 11.08 -3.67 3.40
C VAL A 114 9.92 -3.28 4.30
N VAL A 115 8.71 -3.18 3.75
CA VAL A 115 7.46 -3.05 4.51
C VAL A 115 6.71 -4.37 4.43
N ASP A 116 6.75 -5.13 5.51
CA ASP A 116 6.04 -6.40 5.66
C ASP A 116 4.66 -6.13 6.28
N THR A 117 3.64 -6.17 5.43
CA THR A 117 2.24 -5.91 5.79
C THR A 117 1.55 -7.10 6.46
N ILE A 118 2.17 -8.29 6.42
CA ILE A 118 1.66 -9.49 7.08
C ILE A 118 2.11 -9.50 8.54
N ASN A 119 3.39 -9.22 8.78
CA ASN A 119 3.99 -9.25 10.12
C ASN A 119 4.03 -7.86 10.80
N ASN A 120 3.39 -6.84 10.21
CA ASN A 120 3.37 -5.46 10.69
C ASN A 120 4.78 -4.89 10.99
N LYS A 121 5.74 -5.14 10.10
CA LYS A 121 7.16 -4.81 10.32
C LYS A 121 7.71 -3.94 9.20
N VAL A 122 8.57 -2.99 9.56
CA VAL A 122 9.40 -2.25 8.62
C VAL A 122 10.86 -2.57 8.92
N VAL A 123 11.62 -2.98 7.91
CA VAL A 123 13.03 -3.38 8.03
C VAL A 123 13.90 -2.42 7.23
N ILE A 124 15.06 -2.05 7.79
CA ILE A 124 16.06 -1.21 7.12
C ILE A 124 17.39 -1.97 7.06
N GLY A 125 17.73 -2.50 5.88
CA GLY A 125 18.94 -3.30 5.63
C GLY A 125 18.91 -4.72 6.21
N THR A 126 19.90 -5.54 5.83
CA THR A 126 19.95 -6.99 6.16
C THR A 126 20.91 -7.36 7.29
N GLY A 127 21.59 -6.38 7.90
CA GLY A 127 22.63 -6.61 8.91
C GLY A 127 22.46 -5.84 10.22
N ALA A 128 21.43 -4.99 10.33
CA ALA A 128 21.12 -4.31 11.59
C ALA A 128 20.25 -5.23 12.47
N PRO A 129 20.52 -5.33 13.78
CA PRO A 129 19.62 -6.03 14.69
C PRO A 129 18.25 -5.35 14.66
N GLY A 130 17.18 -6.14 14.68
CA GLY A 130 15.83 -5.59 14.79
C GLY A 130 15.67 -4.96 16.17
N ILE A 131 15.42 -3.65 16.24
CA ILE A 131 15.21 -2.98 17.53
C ILE A 131 13.72 -2.82 17.79
N ARG A 132 13.27 -3.24 18.96
CA ARG A 132 11.89 -3.04 19.42
C ARG A 132 11.85 -2.40 20.80
N ILE A 133 10.72 -1.78 21.08
CA ILE A 133 10.40 -1.21 22.39
C ILE A 133 9.19 -1.95 22.93
N VAL A 134 9.28 -2.48 24.15
CA VAL A 134 8.12 -2.95 24.90
C VAL A 134 7.79 -1.93 25.98
N LYS A 135 6.50 -1.56 26.07
CA LYS A 135 5.95 -0.77 27.16
C LYS A 135 5.29 -1.70 28.15
N LEU A 136 5.72 -1.64 29.40
CA LEU A 136 5.10 -2.34 30.52
C LEU A 136 4.51 -1.31 31.49
N THR A 137 3.51 -1.74 32.23
CA THR A 137 2.85 -0.94 33.27
C THR A 137 2.85 -1.72 34.57
N GLY A 138 3.05 -1.03 35.68
CA GLY A 138 3.01 -1.61 37.01
C GLY A 138 2.58 -0.60 38.06
N THR A 139 2.78 -0.97 39.33
CA THR A 139 2.49 -0.14 40.49
C THR A 139 3.72 -0.08 41.38
N ALA A 140 4.05 1.11 41.84
CA ALA A 140 5.15 1.31 42.76
C ALA A 140 4.81 0.64 44.10
N PRO A 141 5.77 0.00 44.75
CA PRO A 141 5.53 -0.56 46.07
C PRO A 141 5.31 0.55 47.10
N ALA A 142 4.87 0.14 48.28
CA ALA A 142 4.89 1.00 49.45
C ALA A 142 6.29 1.59 49.68
N GLU A 143 6.37 2.72 50.37
CA GLU A 143 7.64 3.31 50.77
C GLU A 143 8.56 2.28 51.46
N GLY A 144 9.82 2.18 51.01
CA GLY A 144 10.77 1.17 51.49
C GLY A 144 10.55 -0.25 50.95
N GLY A 145 9.50 -0.47 50.16
CA GLY A 145 9.15 -1.75 49.55
C GLY A 145 9.74 -1.97 48.16
N SER A 146 9.44 -3.15 47.60
CA SER A 146 9.82 -3.56 46.25
C SER A 146 8.64 -4.16 45.49
N SER A 147 8.51 -3.89 44.19
CA SER A 147 7.57 -4.56 43.29
C SER A 147 8.28 -5.10 42.05
N THR A 148 7.65 -6.08 41.39
CA THR A 148 8.20 -6.73 40.20
C THR A 148 7.20 -6.69 39.04
N THR A 149 7.69 -6.41 37.84
CA THR A 149 6.92 -6.53 36.59
C THR A 149 7.67 -7.45 35.63
N ALA A 150 7.03 -8.54 35.22
CA ALA A 150 7.63 -9.49 34.27
C ALA A 150 7.82 -8.81 32.91
N HIS A 151 9.02 -8.91 32.33
CA HIS A 151 9.30 -8.30 31.02
C HIS A 151 9.06 -9.23 29.83
N GLY A 152 9.10 -10.56 30.03
CA GLY A 152 8.82 -11.53 28.97
C GLY A 152 9.84 -11.54 27.82
N LEU A 153 11.04 -11.03 28.08
CA LEU A 153 12.15 -10.93 27.11
C LEU A 153 13.31 -11.83 27.54
N ASP A 154 14.19 -12.16 26.61
CA ASP A 154 15.53 -12.66 26.95
C ASP A 154 16.38 -11.47 27.44
N LYS A 155 16.88 -11.56 28.69
CA LYS A 155 17.73 -10.51 29.29
C LYS A 155 18.94 -10.16 28.43
N THR A 156 19.51 -11.14 27.72
CA THR A 156 20.71 -10.93 26.89
C THR A 156 20.45 -10.03 25.69
N LYS A 157 19.18 -9.90 25.28
CA LYS A 157 18.74 -9.03 24.19
C LYS A 157 18.32 -7.64 24.66
N ILE A 158 18.25 -7.37 25.97
CA ILE A 158 17.89 -6.05 26.51
C ILE A 158 19.07 -5.09 26.34
N ILE A 159 18.86 -4.01 25.61
CA ILE A 159 19.86 -2.96 25.37
C ILE A 159 19.78 -1.90 26.47
N SER A 160 18.57 -1.43 26.78
CA SER A 160 18.34 -0.39 27.78
C SER A 160 16.92 -0.40 28.32
N ALA A 161 16.72 0.27 29.45
CA ALA A 161 15.39 0.47 30.00
C ALA A 161 15.28 1.83 30.70
N THR A 162 14.08 2.41 30.60
CA THR A 162 13.67 3.60 31.32
C THR A 162 12.49 3.25 32.20
N VAL A 163 12.60 3.52 33.50
CA VAL A 163 11.50 3.36 34.47
C VAL A 163 11.08 4.74 34.95
N LEU A 164 9.79 5.02 34.90
CA LEU A 164 9.20 6.26 35.40
C LEU A 164 8.09 5.90 36.39
N VAL A 165 8.10 6.53 37.56
CA VAL A 165 7.02 6.40 38.54
C VAL A 165 6.24 7.70 38.59
N ALA A 166 4.91 7.64 38.47
CA ALA A 166 4.09 8.82 38.63
C ALA A 166 4.14 9.31 40.08
N ASN A 167 4.25 10.62 40.30
CA ASN A 167 3.99 11.17 41.63
C ASN A 167 2.49 11.38 41.86
N ASN A 168 2.12 11.85 43.05
CA ASN A 168 0.71 12.11 43.42
C ASN A 168 0.00 13.14 42.52
N SER A 169 0.75 13.94 41.74
CA SER A 169 0.22 14.86 40.74
C SER A 169 0.21 14.28 39.32
N GLY A 170 0.64 13.02 39.16
CA GLY A 170 0.74 12.34 37.86
C GLY A 170 2.01 12.64 37.06
N ASN A 171 2.95 13.42 37.60
CA ASN A 171 4.19 13.74 36.90
C ASN A 171 5.12 12.52 36.87
N PRO A 172 5.76 12.21 35.74
CA PRO A 172 6.69 11.09 35.64
C PRO A 172 8.02 11.42 36.29
N ILE A 173 8.41 10.62 37.28
CA ILE A 173 9.64 10.78 38.04
C ILE A 173 10.67 9.76 37.55
N PRO A 174 11.85 10.20 37.09
CA PRO A 174 12.94 9.29 36.74
C PRO A 174 13.68 8.78 37.99
N PRO A 175 14.41 7.66 37.89
CA PRO A 175 15.30 7.23 38.97
C PRO A 175 16.34 8.31 39.27
N ASN A 176 16.90 8.30 40.48
CA ASN A 176 17.87 9.32 40.96
C ASN A 176 17.36 10.77 40.99
N PHE A 177 16.04 11.00 41.01
CA PHE A 177 15.48 12.34 41.18
C PHE A 177 15.61 12.81 42.64
N LYS A 178 16.69 13.54 42.95
CA LYS A 178 17.05 13.98 44.32
C LYS A 178 16.81 15.45 44.60
N SER A 179 16.29 16.20 43.62
CA SER A 179 16.04 17.65 43.78
C SER A 179 14.83 17.96 44.64
N VAL A 180 13.94 16.98 44.86
CA VAL A 180 12.75 17.10 45.72
C VAL A 180 12.65 15.83 46.55
N ASN A 181 12.41 15.98 47.86
CA ASN A 181 12.21 14.86 48.76
C ASN A 181 10.98 14.03 48.36
N ASP A 182 10.92 12.79 48.83
CA ASP A 182 9.81 11.85 48.71
C ASP A 182 9.59 11.24 47.32
N HIS A 183 10.59 11.32 46.43
CA HIS A 183 10.51 10.88 45.04
C HIS A 183 11.64 9.92 44.63
N GLU A 184 12.46 9.47 45.58
CA GLU A 184 13.60 8.62 45.28
C GLU A 184 13.17 7.16 45.12
N PHE A 185 13.62 6.51 44.05
CA PHE A 185 13.50 5.08 43.85
C PHE A 185 14.68 4.58 43.01
N ASP A 186 14.92 3.28 43.09
CA ASP A 186 15.88 2.57 42.27
C ASP A 186 15.16 1.46 41.48
N PHE A 187 15.80 0.98 40.42
CA PHE A 187 15.31 -0.17 39.67
C PHE A 187 16.47 -1.02 39.17
N PHE A 188 16.21 -2.30 38.93
CA PHE A 188 17.12 -3.15 38.15
C PHE A 188 16.35 -4.21 37.37
N ILE A 189 17.03 -4.83 36.41
CA ILE A 189 16.46 -5.87 35.55
C ILE A 189 17.21 -7.19 35.77
N ASP A 190 16.49 -8.22 36.20
CA ASP A 190 17.01 -9.59 36.27
C ASP A 190 16.68 -10.38 35.00
N THR A 191 16.70 -11.71 35.08
CA THR A 191 16.44 -12.59 33.93
C THR A 191 14.97 -12.56 33.48
N THR A 192 14.04 -12.20 34.35
CA THR A 192 12.59 -12.36 34.14
C THR A 192 11.78 -11.09 34.43
N ASN A 193 12.27 -10.23 35.32
CA ASN A 193 11.52 -9.12 35.88
C ASN A 193 12.31 -7.81 35.90
N VAL A 194 11.56 -6.73 35.80
CA VAL A 194 11.99 -5.40 36.22
C VAL A 194 11.56 -5.21 37.67
N HIS A 195 12.52 -4.91 38.53
CA HIS A 195 12.31 -4.63 39.95
C HIS A 195 12.32 -3.13 40.17
N VAL A 196 11.36 -2.63 40.95
CA VAL A 196 11.27 -1.23 41.38
C VAL A 196 11.32 -1.18 42.89
N TYR A 197 12.23 -0.38 43.44
CA TYR A 197 12.47 -0.21 44.88
C TYR A 197 12.21 1.22 45.29
N CYS A 198 11.18 1.43 46.12
CA CYS A 198 10.96 2.71 46.76
C CYS A 198 11.95 2.87 47.93
N LYS A 199 12.64 4.00 47.99
CA LYS A 199 13.54 4.34 49.09
C LYS A 199 12.76 4.54 50.40
N ALA A 200 13.18 3.85 51.46
CA ALA A 200 12.57 4.03 52.78
C ALA A 200 12.69 5.50 53.25
N ALA A 201 11.59 6.06 53.76
CA ALA A 201 11.45 7.44 54.22
C ALA A 201 11.78 8.53 53.17
N ASN A 202 11.75 8.19 51.87
CA ASN A 202 11.99 9.16 50.80
C ASN A 202 11.26 8.79 49.49
N SER A 203 10.09 8.16 49.58
CA SER A 203 9.26 7.79 48.42
C SER A 203 7.76 8.02 48.63
N ALA A 204 7.36 8.68 49.72
CA ALA A 204 5.94 8.88 50.04
C ALA A 204 5.13 9.58 48.93
N SER A 205 5.75 10.36 48.04
CA SER A 205 5.06 11.04 46.92
C SER A 205 4.87 10.16 45.68
N ILE A 206 5.46 8.96 45.65
CA ILE A 206 5.38 7.99 44.55
C ILE A 206 4.86 6.61 45.00
N ASP A 207 4.60 6.42 46.29
CA ASP A 207 4.04 5.20 46.90
C ASP A 207 2.70 4.82 46.25
N GLY A 208 2.59 3.57 45.78
CA GLY A 208 1.35 3.04 45.22
C GLY A 208 0.94 3.62 43.87
N ASN A 209 1.74 4.52 43.31
CA ASN A 209 1.43 5.18 42.04
C ASN A 209 1.82 4.33 40.83
N ALA A 210 1.35 4.74 39.65
CA ALA A 210 1.58 4.04 38.41
C ALA A 210 3.07 4.06 38.00
N VAL A 211 3.57 2.91 37.55
CA VAL A 211 4.90 2.75 36.96
C VAL A 211 4.76 2.54 35.46
N THR A 212 5.55 3.27 34.68
CA THR A 212 5.74 3.03 33.24
C THR A 212 7.16 2.58 33.00
N ILE A 213 7.31 1.46 32.29
CA ILE A 213 8.61 0.91 31.93
C ILE A 213 8.68 0.84 30.41
N LEU A 214 9.75 1.36 29.83
CA LEU A 214 10.09 1.20 28.42
C LEU A 214 11.39 0.42 28.34
N ILE A 215 11.38 -0.73 27.68
CA ILE A 215 12.58 -1.55 27.46
C ILE A 215 12.87 -1.57 25.96
N ILE A 216 14.09 -1.19 25.59
CA ILE A 216 14.62 -1.31 24.24
C ILE A 216 15.38 -2.63 24.16
N TYR A 217 15.05 -3.47 23.17
CA TYR A 217 15.65 -4.79 23.02
C TYR A 217 15.86 -5.18 21.55
N GLU A 218 16.76 -6.13 21.33
CA GLU A 218 16.96 -6.78 20.03
C GLU A 218 15.92 -7.89 19.81
N GLU A 219 15.18 -7.87 18.71
CA GLU A 219 14.23 -8.92 18.30
C GLU A 219 14.94 -10.10 17.63
#